data_AF-A0A1G3BMB8-F1
#
_entry.id   AF-A0A1G3BMB8-F1
#
_cell.length_a   1.000
_cell.length_b   1.000
_cell.length_c   1.000
_cell.angle_alpha   90.00
_cell.angle_beta   90.00
_cell.angle_gamma   90.00
#
_symmetry.space_group_name_H-M   'P 1'
#
loop_
_entity.id
_entity.type
_entity.pdbx_description
1 polymer ?
#
loop_
_entity_poly.entity_id
_entity_poly.type
_entity_poly.pdbx_seq_one_letter_code
_entity_poly.pdbx_strand_id
1 'polypeptide(L)'
;MPIKELETEVEERRFTVGEHLEELRARIILCILSLFVCFIICWIFKADILWLAGRPHSLTMEKLGLPTTLKVLSYQEGFFAYLKLCLISALFFAYPFIIYQAWRFVGVGLYPHERRYVKTFLPISFVAFVAGSMFGYLFLIPLCLYFLINILGPGIEPVITMSQYITLVFLLTLALGIVFQIPLVMLLIAKIGVCSAEDYVTYRKYIILGIFILAAVITPPDPFSQISTAIPMMGLYELGILLVRPTRTAIMYAGGIAVAALLVALGLYVYLTMPAVGRIDSSNGTVSLSSPKDQAAHSIHKGTVLQTGKNSRTTFSLSDGIRIYVNQESSLTIMGKRAVRLEKGEILISIKESGDTFEVVTPSGQVTLEGDAGDKGAELDVKVLNGALTVAAIKGNATIVTEEERRTVKTGRQLTLSPGGQPVDMGEVTEWMKGLELKAKSK
;
A
#
# COMPACT_ATOMS: atom_id res chain seq x y z
N MET A 1 5.01 71.93 -26.95
CA MET A 1 4.63 70.52 -27.17
C MET A 1 3.32 70.31 -26.43
N PRO A 2 2.17 70.18 -27.11
CA PRO A 2 0.87 70.30 -26.47
C PRO A 2 0.48 68.98 -25.77
N ILE A 3 -0.14 69.14 -24.60
CA ILE A 3 -0.62 68.12 -23.65
C ILE A 3 -1.56 67.06 -24.27
N LYS A 4 -2.00 67.26 -25.51
CA LYS A 4 -2.85 66.35 -26.28
C LYS A 4 -2.19 65.01 -26.64
N GLU A 5 -0.86 64.95 -26.76
CA GLU A 5 -0.15 63.69 -27.06
C GLU A 5 -0.03 62.76 -25.84
N LEU A 6 -0.04 63.33 -24.62
CA LEU A 6 -0.01 62.57 -23.37
C LEU A 6 -1.38 61.96 -23.02
N GLU A 7 -2.48 62.57 -23.48
CA GLU A 7 -3.82 61.98 -23.34
C GLU A 7 -4.05 60.82 -24.33
N THR A 8 -3.31 60.76 -25.46
CA THR A 8 -3.36 59.65 -26.42
C THR A 8 -2.43 58.47 -26.09
N GLU A 9 -1.36 58.66 -25.31
CA GLU A 9 -0.51 57.54 -24.86
C GLU A 9 -1.06 56.80 -23.62
N VAL A 10 -2.02 57.43 -22.92
CA VAL A 10 -2.82 56.83 -21.84
C VAL A 10 -4.25 56.58 -22.30
N GLU A 11 -4.48 56.51 -23.61
CA GLU A 11 -5.64 55.81 -24.13
C GLU A 11 -5.47 54.35 -23.71
N GLU A 12 -6.19 53.98 -22.65
CA GLU A 12 -6.38 52.62 -22.19
C GLU A 12 -6.36 51.70 -23.42
N ARG A 13 -5.31 50.87 -23.56
CA ARG A 13 -5.40 49.68 -24.41
C ARG A 13 -6.45 48.78 -23.80
N ARG A 14 -7.72 49.14 -23.95
CA ARG A 14 -8.84 48.23 -23.94
C ARG A 14 -8.57 47.34 -25.14
N PHE A 15 -7.82 46.26 -24.88
CA PHE A 15 -7.58 45.25 -25.88
C PHE A 15 -8.92 44.92 -26.52
N THR A 16 -9.01 45.09 -27.83
CA THR A 16 -10.18 44.58 -28.56
C THR A 16 -10.25 43.07 -28.30
N VAL A 17 -11.46 42.49 -28.24
CA VAL A 17 -11.62 41.04 -27.98
C VAL A 17 -10.75 40.21 -28.92
N GLY A 18 -10.55 40.69 -30.15
CA GLY A 18 -9.62 40.09 -31.12
C GLY A 18 -8.14 40.09 -30.66
N GLU A 19 -7.63 41.19 -30.11
CA GLU A 19 -6.26 41.25 -29.58
C GLU A 19 -6.06 40.34 -28.37
N HIS A 20 -7.08 40.21 -27.51
CA HIS A 20 -7.02 39.26 -26.37
C HIS A 20 -6.97 37.80 -26.84
N LEU A 21 -7.73 37.46 -27.88
CA LEU A 21 -7.71 36.12 -28.50
C LEU A 21 -6.39 35.84 -29.24
N GLU A 22 -5.82 36.83 -29.90
CA GLU A 22 -4.49 36.71 -30.52
C GLU A 22 -3.41 36.45 -29.49
N GLU A 23 -3.48 37.13 -28.35
CA GLU A 23 -2.54 36.90 -27.26
C GLU A 23 -2.70 35.50 -26.64
N LEU A 24 -3.94 35.04 -26.46
CA LEU A 24 -4.23 33.66 -26.03
C LEU A 24 -3.62 32.64 -26.99
N ARG A 25 -3.84 32.80 -28.30
CA ARG A 25 -3.32 31.91 -29.33
C ARG A 25 -1.79 31.83 -29.28
N ALA A 26 -1.12 32.97 -29.28
CA ALA A 26 0.34 33.04 -29.24
C ALA A 26 0.91 32.31 -28.00
N ARG A 27 0.28 32.48 -26.84
CA ARG A 27 0.70 31.84 -25.59
C ARG A 27 0.44 30.34 -25.59
N ILE A 28 -0.71 29.89 -26.11
CA ILE A 28 -1.02 28.46 -26.27
C ILE A 28 0.02 27.79 -27.17
N ILE A 29 0.40 28.40 -28.30
CA ILE A 29 1.43 27.88 -29.20
C ILE A 29 2.77 27.73 -28.46
N LEU A 30 3.16 28.73 -27.67
CA LEU A 30 4.38 28.66 -26.84
C LEU A 30 4.31 27.55 -25.78
N CYS A 31 3.16 27.38 -25.11
CA CYS A 31 2.95 26.29 -24.16
C CYS A 31 3.08 24.92 -24.83
N ILE A 32 2.44 24.72 -25.98
CA ILE A 32 2.51 23.48 -26.76
C ILE A 32 3.94 23.21 -27.22
N LEU A 33 4.66 24.23 -27.71
CA LEU A 33 6.06 24.10 -28.11
C LEU A 33 6.95 23.70 -26.93
N SER A 34 6.78 24.34 -25.77
CA SER A 34 7.54 23.99 -24.56
C SER A 34 7.28 22.55 -24.10
N LEU A 35 6.02 22.10 -24.18
CA LEU A 35 5.62 20.74 -23.86
C LEU A 35 6.24 19.74 -24.84
N PHE A 36 6.25 20.06 -26.13
CA PHE A 36 6.83 19.21 -27.17
C PHE A 36 8.34 19.03 -27.00
N VAL A 37 9.07 20.11 -26.68
CA VAL A 37 10.51 20.05 -26.38
C VAL A 37 10.76 19.18 -25.14
N CYS A 38 9.99 19.38 -24.06
CA CYS A 38 10.11 18.56 -22.85
C CYS A 38 9.75 17.09 -23.12
N PHE A 39 8.79 16.82 -24.01
CA PHE A 39 8.40 15.47 -24.40
C PHE A 39 9.52 14.73 -25.12
N ILE A 40 10.22 15.38 -26.05
CA ILE A 40 11.39 14.78 -26.72
C ILE A 40 12.47 14.43 -25.69
N ILE A 41 12.73 15.32 -24.74
CA ILE A 41 13.70 15.07 -23.67
C ILE A 41 13.26 13.88 -22.80
N CYS A 42 12.00 13.85 -22.36
CA CYS A 42 11.45 12.76 -21.55
C CYS A 42 11.46 11.41 -22.31
N TRP A 43 11.27 11.43 -23.63
CA TRP A 43 11.31 10.21 -24.45
C TRP A 43 12.68 9.54 -24.45
N ILE A 44 13.77 10.33 -24.41
CA ILE A 44 15.14 9.82 -24.31
C ILE A 44 15.35 9.11 -22.95
N PHE A 45 14.81 9.67 -21.87
CA PHE A 45 14.95 9.16 -20.50
C PHE A 45 13.77 8.31 -20.00
N LYS A 46 12.99 7.71 -20.92
CA LYS A 46 11.74 7.01 -20.57
C LYS A 46 11.91 5.85 -19.59
N ALA A 47 13.06 5.18 -19.59
CA ALA A 47 13.34 4.05 -18.70
C ALA A 47 13.52 4.50 -17.24
N ASP A 48 14.26 5.59 -17.01
CA ASP A 48 14.47 6.18 -15.68
C ASP A 48 13.18 6.76 -15.13
N ILE A 49 12.39 7.40 -15.99
CA ILE A 49 11.07 7.92 -15.64
C ILE A 49 10.13 6.77 -15.26
N LEU A 50 10.19 5.63 -15.96
CA LEU A 50 9.39 4.46 -15.63
C LEU A 50 9.79 3.88 -14.27
N TRP A 51 11.09 3.82 -13.99
CA TRP A 51 11.57 3.38 -12.67
C TRP A 51 11.04 4.28 -11.55
N LEU A 52 11.06 5.61 -11.76
CA LEU A 52 10.48 6.55 -10.82
C LEU A 52 8.97 6.34 -10.68
N ALA A 53 8.22 6.33 -11.79
CA ALA A 53 6.78 6.14 -11.77
C ALA A 53 6.34 4.80 -11.17
N GLY A 54 7.14 3.73 -11.34
CA GLY A 54 6.89 2.39 -10.82
C GLY A 54 7.16 2.22 -9.31
N ARG A 55 7.85 3.17 -8.67
CA ARG A 55 8.28 3.05 -7.27
C ARG A 55 7.12 2.94 -6.26
N PRO A 56 6.02 3.72 -6.35
CA PRO A 56 4.90 3.56 -5.42
C PRO A 56 4.22 2.18 -5.58
N HIS A 57 4.16 1.66 -6.80
CA HIS A 57 3.65 0.32 -7.09
C HIS A 57 4.55 -0.75 -6.47
N SER A 58 5.87 -0.69 -6.73
CA SER A 58 6.79 -1.68 -6.19
C SER A 58 6.75 -1.71 -4.66
N LEU A 59 6.71 -0.54 -4.00
CA LEU A 59 6.59 -0.45 -2.53
C LEU A 59 5.28 -1.03 -2.00
N THR A 60 4.17 -0.84 -2.72
CA THR A 60 2.86 -1.36 -2.29
C THR A 60 2.75 -2.86 -2.51
N MET A 61 3.20 -3.35 -3.67
CA MET A 61 3.25 -4.78 -3.98
C MET A 61 4.19 -5.53 -3.05
N GLU A 62 5.35 -4.93 -2.77
CA GLU A 62 6.25 -5.41 -1.75
C GLU A 62 5.51 -5.44 -0.40
N LYS A 63 4.85 -4.40 0.10
CA LYS A 63 4.11 -4.51 1.38
C LYS A 63 3.09 -5.65 1.41
N LEU A 64 2.45 -5.96 0.28
CA LEU A 64 1.42 -6.99 0.14
C LEU A 64 1.96 -8.39 -0.16
N GLY A 65 3.25 -8.55 -0.45
CA GLY A 65 3.83 -9.87 -0.77
C GLY A 65 3.57 -10.35 -2.20
N LEU A 66 3.33 -9.42 -3.13
CA LEU A 66 2.95 -9.70 -4.52
C LEU A 66 4.09 -9.39 -5.50
N PRO A 67 4.07 -9.96 -6.72
CA PRO A 67 5.06 -9.67 -7.74
C PRO A 67 5.09 -8.18 -8.08
N THR A 68 6.30 -7.60 -8.07
CA THR A 68 6.53 -6.15 -8.28
C THR A 68 6.57 -5.74 -9.75
N THR A 69 6.58 -6.72 -10.66
CA THR A 69 6.69 -6.50 -12.11
C THR A 69 5.35 -6.13 -12.74
N LEU A 70 5.32 -5.02 -13.47
CA LEU A 70 4.18 -4.67 -14.32
C LEU A 70 4.13 -5.59 -15.53
N LYS A 71 2.95 -6.16 -15.81
CA LYS A 71 2.73 -6.99 -17.01
C LYS A 71 2.16 -6.15 -18.14
N VAL A 72 2.39 -6.58 -19.37
CA VAL A 72 1.83 -5.98 -20.58
C VAL A 72 1.05 -7.07 -21.30
N LEU A 73 -0.22 -6.80 -21.63
CA LEU A 73 -1.08 -7.80 -22.28
C LEU A 73 -0.87 -7.80 -23.80
N SER A 74 -0.60 -6.63 -24.37
CA SER A 74 -0.44 -6.43 -25.81
C SER A 74 0.76 -5.55 -26.12
N TYR A 75 1.49 -5.82 -27.20
CA TYR A 75 2.65 -5.01 -27.61
C TYR A 75 2.30 -3.52 -27.83
N GLN A 76 1.09 -3.23 -28.33
CA GLN A 76 0.59 -1.86 -28.50
C GLN A 76 0.39 -1.13 -27.17
N GLU A 77 -0.03 -1.86 -26.12
CA GLU A 77 -0.29 -1.31 -24.80
C GLU A 77 0.97 -0.68 -24.19
N GLY A 78 2.11 -1.38 -24.30
CA GLY A 78 3.40 -0.88 -23.82
C GLY A 78 3.82 0.42 -24.50
N PHE A 79 3.63 0.53 -25.82
CA PHE A 79 3.92 1.76 -26.56
C PHE A 79 3.09 2.95 -26.06
N PHE A 80 1.76 2.77 -25.94
CA PHE A 80 0.88 3.83 -25.43
C PHE A 80 1.17 4.19 -23.96
N ALA A 81 1.57 3.21 -23.14
CA ALA A 81 1.97 3.47 -21.77
C ALA A 81 3.21 4.36 -21.69
N TYR A 82 4.24 4.10 -22.51
CA TYR A 82 5.41 4.97 -22.59
C TYR A 82 5.08 6.37 -23.14
N LEU A 83 4.21 6.46 -24.14
CA LEU A 83 3.77 7.74 -24.69
C LEU A 83 3.09 8.58 -23.61
N LYS A 84 2.13 7.99 -22.88
CA LYS A 84 1.47 8.64 -21.73
C LYS A 84 2.50 9.05 -20.68
N LEU A 85 3.36 8.14 -20.25
CA LEU A 85 4.39 8.41 -19.25
C LEU A 85 5.26 9.63 -19.61
N CYS A 86 5.77 9.66 -20.84
CA CYS A 86 6.62 10.77 -21.30
C CYS A 86 5.84 12.08 -21.40
N LEU A 87 4.57 12.04 -21.83
CA LEU A 87 3.71 13.23 -21.91
C LEU A 87 3.48 13.85 -20.52
N ILE A 88 3.31 13.00 -19.51
CA ILE A 88 3.05 13.42 -18.13
C ILE A 88 4.28 14.08 -17.55
N SER A 89 5.41 13.39 -17.63
CA SER A 89 6.68 13.93 -17.17
C SER A 89 7.04 15.22 -17.90
N ALA A 90 6.78 15.29 -19.22
CA ALA A 90 6.97 16.51 -19.98
C ALA A 90 6.09 17.66 -19.47
N LEU A 91 4.84 17.38 -19.12
CA LEU A 91 3.92 18.37 -18.56
C LEU A 91 4.41 18.86 -17.19
N PHE A 92 4.96 17.97 -16.36
CA PHE A 92 5.60 18.33 -15.09
C PHE A 92 6.80 19.26 -15.27
N PHE A 93 7.70 18.94 -16.20
CA PHE A 93 8.87 19.78 -16.48
C PHE A 93 8.52 21.08 -17.21
N ALA A 94 7.50 21.07 -18.07
CA ALA A 94 7.01 22.26 -18.76
C ALA A 94 6.13 23.14 -17.87
N TYR A 95 5.64 22.63 -16.73
CA TYR A 95 4.72 23.34 -15.84
C TYR A 95 5.18 24.76 -15.42
N PRO A 96 6.45 25.01 -15.01
CA PRO A 96 6.92 26.35 -14.68
C PRO A 96 6.69 27.36 -15.81
N PHE A 97 6.86 26.91 -17.06
CA PHE A 97 6.64 27.75 -18.23
C PHE A 97 5.15 27.92 -18.53
N ILE A 98 4.37 26.84 -18.46
CA ILE A 98 2.91 26.86 -18.70
C ILE A 98 2.23 27.79 -17.70
N ILE A 99 2.56 27.67 -16.41
CA ILE A 99 1.94 28.48 -15.36
C ILE A 99 2.37 29.95 -15.46
N TYR A 100 3.62 30.21 -15.88
CA TYR A 100 4.07 31.57 -16.18
C TYR A 100 3.26 32.21 -17.30
N GLN A 101 3.01 31.49 -18.40
CA GLN A 101 2.23 32.01 -19.51
C GLN A 101 0.74 32.16 -19.15
N ALA A 102 0.19 31.23 -18.37
CA ALA A 102 -1.19 31.31 -17.87
C ALA A 102 -1.39 32.55 -16.99
N TRP A 103 -0.53 32.76 -15.98
CA TRP A 103 -0.63 33.94 -15.11
C TRP A 103 -0.37 35.25 -15.84
N ARG A 104 0.58 35.27 -16.76
CA ARG A 104 0.82 36.46 -17.58
C ARG A 104 -0.40 36.78 -18.46
N PHE A 105 -1.22 35.79 -18.84
CA PHE A 105 -2.41 35.99 -19.69
C PHE A 105 -3.54 36.57 -18.87
N VAL A 106 -3.78 35.95 -17.71
CA VAL A 106 -4.70 36.45 -16.70
C VAL A 106 -4.35 37.90 -16.36
N GLY A 107 -3.08 38.19 -16.10
CA GLY A 107 -2.59 39.53 -15.79
C GLY A 107 -2.69 40.59 -16.89
N VAL A 108 -3.07 40.23 -18.13
CA VAL A 108 -3.43 41.22 -19.16
C VAL A 108 -4.89 41.65 -19.02
N GLY A 109 -5.77 40.74 -18.58
CA GLY A 109 -7.18 41.04 -18.33
C GLY A 109 -7.46 41.75 -17.00
N LEU A 110 -6.46 41.90 -16.12
CA LEU A 110 -6.58 42.55 -14.81
C LEU A 110 -6.24 44.04 -14.88
N TYR A 111 -6.82 44.84 -13.98
CA TYR A 111 -6.48 46.25 -13.86
C TYR A 111 -5.01 46.44 -13.44
N PRO A 112 -4.36 47.56 -13.83
CA PRO A 112 -2.94 47.80 -13.55
C PRO A 112 -2.54 47.66 -12.07
N HIS A 113 -3.43 48.02 -11.15
CA HIS A 113 -3.20 47.91 -9.71
C HIS A 113 -3.32 46.47 -9.19
N GLU A 114 -4.07 45.60 -9.87
CA GLU A 114 -4.26 44.18 -9.50
C GLU A 114 -3.18 43.28 -10.11
N ARG A 115 -2.50 43.75 -11.16
CA ARG A 115 -1.39 43.03 -11.81
C ARG A 115 -0.23 42.68 -10.86
N ARG A 116 -0.13 43.35 -9.73
CA ARG A 116 0.83 43.01 -8.66
C ARG A 116 0.54 41.63 -8.05
N TYR A 117 -0.73 41.23 -7.91
CA TYR A 117 -1.11 39.94 -7.33
C TYR A 117 -0.64 38.76 -8.19
N VAL A 118 -0.67 38.91 -9.51
CA VAL A 118 -0.18 37.90 -10.47
C VAL A 118 1.29 37.56 -10.22
N LYS A 119 2.14 38.56 -9.93
CA LYS A 119 3.56 38.34 -9.64
C LYS A 119 3.78 37.59 -8.33
N THR A 120 2.96 37.85 -7.31
CA THR A 120 3.04 37.17 -6.01
C THR A 120 2.50 35.74 -6.07
N PHE A 121 1.43 35.51 -6.85
CA PHE A 121 0.78 34.20 -6.95
C PHE A 121 1.53 33.22 -7.82
N LEU A 122 2.30 33.68 -8.81
CA LEU A 122 3.08 32.82 -9.69
C LEU A 122 4.00 31.81 -8.95
N PRO A 123 4.89 32.22 -8.02
CA PRO A 123 5.72 31.26 -7.28
C PRO A 123 4.90 30.36 -6.34
N ILE A 124 3.82 30.89 -5.75
CA ILE A 124 2.92 30.11 -4.87
C ILE A 124 2.20 29.02 -5.68
N SER A 125 1.76 29.35 -6.88
CA SER A 125 1.12 28.44 -7.85
C SER A 125 2.05 27.30 -8.22
N PHE A 126 3.33 27.60 -8.50
CA PHE A 126 4.35 26.60 -8.76
C PHE A 126 4.53 25.63 -7.59
N VAL A 127 4.72 26.15 -6.38
CA VAL A 127 4.88 25.34 -5.17
C VAL A 127 3.62 24.50 -4.91
N ALA A 128 2.43 25.08 -5.08
CA ALA A 128 1.16 24.39 -4.88
C ALA A 128 0.99 23.21 -5.84
N PHE A 129 1.38 23.36 -7.11
CA PHE A 129 1.32 22.28 -8.09
C PHE A 129 2.26 21.13 -7.71
N VAL A 130 3.52 21.45 -7.41
CA VAL A 130 4.51 20.45 -7.00
C VAL A 130 4.05 19.74 -5.73
N ALA A 131 3.52 20.47 -4.75
CA ALA A 131 2.96 19.89 -3.53
C ALA A 131 1.77 18.97 -3.81
N GLY A 132 0.83 19.39 -4.66
CA GLY A 132 -0.34 18.60 -5.02
C GLY A 132 0.01 17.32 -5.77
N SER A 133 0.94 17.40 -6.71
CA SER A 133 1.39 16.23 -7.45
C SER A 133 2.24 15.28 -6.62
N MET A 134 3.08 15.81 -5.73
CA MET A 134 3.82 15.01 -4.74
C MET A 134 2.87 14.33 -3.77
N PHE A 135 1.79 15.00 -3.33
CA PHE A 135 0.74 14.40 -2.53
C PHE A 135 0.02 13.26 -3.27
N GLY A 136 -0.33 13.46 -4.54
CA GLY A 136 -0.93 12.42 -5.38
C GLY A 136 0.00 11.20 -5.55
N TYR A 137 1.27 11.45 -5.83
CA TYR A 137 2.27 10.43 -6.09
C TYR A 137 2.66 9.62 -4.84
N LEU A 138 2.91 10.29 -3.72
CA LEU A 138 3.42 9.65 -2.49
C LEU A 138 2.31 9.08 -1.60
N PHE A 139 1.11 9.66 -1.61
CA PHE A 139 0.04 9.28 -0.69
C PHE A 139 -1.12 8.60 -1.40
N LEU A 140 -1.73 9.23 -2.42
CA LEU A 140 -2.95 8.68 -3.02
C LEU A 140 -2.72 7.39 -3.83
N ILE A 141 -1.67 7.34 -4.67
CA ILE A 141 -1.38 6.12 -5.45
C ILE A 141 -1.23 4.87 -4.56
N PRO A 142 -0.34 4.85 -3.54
CA PRO A 142 -0.20 3.67 -2.69
C PRO A 142 -1.46 3.38 -1.87
N LEU A 143 -2.21 4.41 -1.45
CA LEU A 143 -3.49 4.25 -0.76
C LEU A 143 -4.52 3.53 -1.64
N CYS A 144 -4.72 4.01 -2.87
CA CYS A 144 -5.65 3.41 -3.83
C CYS A 144 -5.24 1.97 -4.14
N LEU A 145 -3.96 1.72 -4.47
CA LEU A 145 -3.48 0.36 -4.76
C LEU A 145 -3.66 -0.59 -3.58
N TYR A 146 -3.31 -0.15 -2.37
CA TYR A 146 -3.41 -0.97 -1.17
C TYR A 146 -4.84 -1.39 -0.88
N PHE A 147 -5.79 -0.45 -0.97
CA PHE A 147 -7.20 -0.76 -0.78
C PHE A 147 -7.72 -1.68 -1.88
N LEU A 148 -7.43 -1.35 -3.15
CA LEU A 148 -7.93 -2.08 -4.30
C LEU A 148 -7.43 -3.52 -4.33
N ILE A 149 -6.27 -3.82 -3.74
CA ILE A 149 -5.75 -5.19 -3.63
C ILE A 149 -6.31 -5.92 -2.41
N ASN A 150 -6.41 -5.26 -1.25
CA ASN A 150 -6.92 -5.90 -0.03
C ASN A 150 -8.39 -6.35 -0.16
N ILE A 151 -9.19 -5.67 -0.98
CA ILE A 151 -10.59 -6.04 -1.19
C ILE A 151 -10.77 -7.36 -1.97
N LEU A 152 -9.75 -7.85 -2.69
CA LEU A 152 -9.86 -9.10 -3.48
C LEU A 152 -10.01 -10.33 -2.59
N GLY A 153 -9.58 -10.28 -1.32
CA GLY A 153 -9.62 -11.42 -0.40
C GLY A 153 -8.51 -12.46 -0.66
N PRO A 154 -8.43 -13.50 0.19
CA PRO A 154 -7.37 -14.51 0.10
C PRO A 154 -7.53 -15.40 -1.14
N GLY A 155 -6.44 -15.65 -1.86
CA GLY A 155 -6.38 -16.60 -2.98
C GLY A 155 -6.54 -15.99 -4.38
N ILE A 156 -6.71 -14.66 -4.50
CA ILE A 156 -6.75 -13.96 -5.80
C ILE A 156 -5.47 -13.15 -5.97
N GLU A 157 -4.67 -13.47 -6.99
CA GLU A 157 -3.48 -12.70 -7.35
C GLU A 157 -3.84 -11.59 -8.37
N PRO A 158 -3.75 -10.30 -8.00
CA PRO A 158 -4.01 -9.22 -8.94
C PRO A 158 -2.90 -9.13 -9.99
N VAL A 159 -3.29 -9.10 -11.26
CA VAL A 159 -2.37 -8.79 -12.37
C VAL A 159 -2.58 -7.33 -12.79
N ILE A 160 -1.67 -6.45 -12.36
CA ILE A 160 -1.71 -5.03 -12.75
C ILE A 160 -0.93 -4.83 -14.05
N THR A 161 -1.62 -4.23 -15.03
CA THR A 161 -1.02 -3.91 -16.32
C THR A 161 -0.31 -2.56 -16.30
N MET A 162 0.73 -2.42 -17.12
CA MET A 162 1.49 -1.18 -17.22
C MET A 162 0.61 0.01 -17.65
N SER A 163 -0.28 -0.14 -18.62
CA SER A 163 -1.10 0.99 -19.09
C SER A 163 -2.11 1.46 -18.06
N GLN A 164 -2.77 0.52 -17.36
CA GLN A 164 -3.70 0.87 -16.28
C GLN A 164 -2.98 1.60 -15.16
N TYR A 165 -1.81 1.10 -14.74
CA TYR A 165 -1.02 1.73 -13.70
C TYR A 165 -0.55 3.14 -14.10
N ILE A 166 0.03 3.31 -15.29
CA ILE A 166 0.47 4.63 -15.75
C ILE A 166 -0.71 5.59 -15.92
N THR A 167 -1.88 5.10 -16.33
CA THR A 167 -3.10 5.93 -16.41
C THR A 167 -3.59 6.35 -15.03
N LEU A 168 -3.51 5.48 -14.02
CA LEU A 168 -3.81 5.84 -12.63
C LEU A 168 -2.83 6.90 -12.12
N VAL A 169 -1.53 6.68 -12.31
CA VAL A 169 -0.46 7.63 -11.94
C VAL A 169 -0.72 8.98 -12.62
N PHE A 170 -1.06 8.97 -13.91
CA PHE A 170 -1.38 10.16 -14.68
C PHE A 170 -2.51 10.97 -14.05
N LEU A 171 -3.68 10.35 -13.94
CA LEU A 171 -4.89 11.03 -13.52
C LEU A 171 -4.72 11.56 -12.11
N LEU A 172 -4.20 10.75 -11.18
CA LEU A 172 -4.00 11.17 -9.80
C LEU A 172 -2.94 12.27 -9.65
N THR A 173 -1.76 12.15 -10.27
CA THR A 173 -0.69 13.14 -10.06
C THR A 173 -0.98 14.47 -10.75
N LEU A 174 -1.48 14.43 -11.98
CA LEU A 174 -1.76 15.64 -12.73
C LEU A 174 -3.02 16.34 -12.22
N ALA A 175 -4.12 15.60 -12.07
CA ALA A 175 -5.37 16.22 -11.67
C ALA A 175 -5.25 16.84 -10.28
N LEU A 176 -4.55 16.18 -9.36
CA LEU A 176 -4.36 16.71 -8.02
C LEU A 176 -3.41 17.93 -8.00
N GLY A 177 -2.37 17.94 -8.85
CA GLY A 177 -1.56 19.14 -9.06
C GLY A 177 -2.39 20.34 -9.54
N ILE A 178 -3.33 20.11 -10.46
CA ILE A 178 -4.26 21.14 -10.96
C ILE A 178 -5.26 21.56 -9.87
N VAL A 179 -5.84 20.61 -9.12
CA VAL A 179 -6.78 20.88 -8.03
C VAL A 179 -6.13 21.73 -6.94
N PHE A 180 -4.85 21.54 -6.64
CA PHE A 180 -4.12 22.39 -5.69
C PHE A 180 -4.02 23.86 -6.13
N GLN A 181 -4.37 24.21 -7.37
CA GLN A 181 -4.51 25.60 -7.82
C GLN A 181 -5.84 26.23 -7.43
N ILE A 182 -6.89 25.44 -7.13
CA ILE A 182 -8.23 25.93 -6.79
C ILE A 182 -8.21 26.99 -5.68
N PRO A 183 -7.52 26.81 -4.53
CA PRO A 183 -7.49 27.81 -3.47
C PRO A 183 -6.92 29.15 -3.93
N LEU A 184 -5.90 29.11 -4.78
CA LEU A 184 -5.23 30.30 -5.30
C LEU A 184 -6.10 31.04 -6.32
N VAL A 185 -6.79 30.30 -7.19
CA VAL A 185 -7.75 30.84 -8.14
C VAL A 185 -8.93 31.49 -7.42
N MET A 186 -9.49 30.84 -6.39
CA MET A 186 -10.57 31.40 -5.57
C MET A 186 -10.13 32.71 -4.89
N LEU A 187 -8.92 32.72 -4.33
CA LEU A 187 -8.35 33.91 -3.70
C LEU A 187 -8.21 35.07 -4.70
N LEU A 188 -7.71 34.80 -5.90
CA LEU A 188 -7.60 35.80 -6.96
C LEU A 188 -8.97 36.39 -7.35
N ILE A 189 -9.95 35.53 -7.64
CA ILE A 189 -11.31 35.93 -8.05
C ILE A 189 -11.94 36.81 -6.96
N ALA A 190 -11.75 36.47 -5.69
CA ALA A 190 -12.25 37.27 -4.59
C ALA A 190 -11.51 38.60 -4.41
N LYS A 191 -10.20 38.65 -4.66
CA LYS A 191 -9.42 39.89 -4.59
C LYS A 191 -9.77 40.89 -5.69
N ILE A 192 -10.17 40.41 -6.86
CA ILE A 192 -10.65 41.24 -7.97
C ILE A 192 -12.13 41.66 -7.75
N GLY A 193 -12.80 41.07 -6.74
CA GLY A 193 -14.18 41.42 -6.38
C GLY A 193 -15.24 40.74 -7.25
N VAL A 194 -14.88 39.70 -8.00
CA VAL A 194 -15.82 38.95 -8.86
C VAL A 194 -16.75 38.04 -8.03
N CYS A 195 -16.23 37.45 -6.95
CA CYS A 195 -17.00 36.61 -6.02
C CYS A 195 -16.64 36.96 -4.58
N SER A 196 -17.64 36.97 -3.69
CA SER A 196 -17.44 37.15 -2.25
C SER A 196 -17.16 35.81 -1.55
N ALA A 197 -16.68 35.86 -0.31
CA ALA A 197 -16.51 34.65 0.50
C ALA A 197 -17.85 33.96 0.77
N GLU A 198 -18.91 34.76 0.90
CA GLU A 198 -20.28 34.34 1.14
C GLU A 198 -20.86 33.57 -0.07
N ASP A 199 -20.47 33.93 -1.29
CA ASP A 199 -20.86 33.22 -2.51
C ASP A 199 -20.28 31.79 -2.50
N TYR A 200 -18.99 31.63 -2.18
CA TYR A 200 -18.37 30.30 -2.08
C TYR A 200 -19.02 29.43 -1.01
N VAL A 201 -19.46 30.01 0.11
CA VAL A 201 -20.18 29.26 1.14
C VAL A 201 -21.56 28.84 0.64
N THR A 202 -22.28 29.72 -0.06
CA THR A 202 -23.62 29.46 -0.60
C THR A 202 -23.61 28.35 -1.66
N TYR A 203 -22.61 28.34 -2.55
CA TYR A 203 -22.49 27.34 -3.62
C TYR A 203 -21.82 26.02 -3.19
N ARG A 204 -21.45 25.87 -1.91
CA ARG A 204 -20.70 24.71 -1.38
C ARG A 204 -21.28 23.36 -1.79
N LYS A 205 -22.60 23.17 -1.68
CA LYS A 205 -23.26 21.89 -2.02
C LYS A 205 -23.07 21.49 -3.50
N TYR A 206 -23.02 22.48 -4.39
CA TYR A 206 -22.79 22.25 -5.82
C TYR A 206 -21.32 21.96 -6.11
N ILE A 207 -20.40 22.64 -5.42
CA ILE A 207 -18.97 22.37 -5.55
C ILE A 207 -18.61 20.97 -5.02
N ILE A 208 -19.18 20.55 -3.89
CA ILE A 208 -18.99 19.18 -3.37
C ILE A 208 -19.44 18.15 -4.42
N LEU A 209 -20.61 18.34 -5.03
CA LEU A 209 -21.08 17.47 -6.12
C LEU A 209 -20.09 17.48 -7.31
N GLY A 210 -19.62 18.65 -7.71
CA GLY A 210 -18.61 18.80 -8.77
C GLY A 210 -17.29 18.09 -8.44
N ILE A 211 -16.85 18.12 -7.17
CA ILE A 211 -15.67 17.41 -6.69
C ILE A 211 -15.87 15.89 -6.80
N PHE A 212 -17.04 15.36 -6.42
CA PHE A 212 -17.32 13.93 -6.56
C PHE A 212 -17.38 13.48 -8.02
N ILE A 213 -17.93 14.30 -8.91
CA ILE A 213 -17.94 14.04 -10.36
C ILE A 213 -16.50 14.03 -10.90
N LEU A 214 -15.71 15.04 -10.54
CA LEU A 214 -14.33 15.13 -10.98
C LEU A 214 -13.49 13.96 -10.43
N ALA A 215 -13.68 13.58 -9.15
CA ALA A 215 -13.04 12.41 -8.57
C ALA A 215 -13.40 11.13 -9.33
N ALA A 216 -14.66 10.93 -9.71
CA ALA A 216 -15.10 9.77 -10.49
C ALA A 216 -14.48 9.67 -11.88
N VAL A 217 -14.10 10.81 -12.48
CA VAL A 217 -13.39 10.84 -13.77
C VAL A 217 -11.90 10.53 -13.60
N ILE A 218 -11.31 10.96 -12.48
CA ILE A 218 -9.89 10.80 -12.18
C ILE A 218 -9.58 9.38 -11.71
N THR A 219 -10.42 8.82 -10.84
CA THR A 219 -10.19 7.52 -10.25
C THR A 219 -10.88 6.43 -11.06
N PRO A 220 -10.45 5.16 -10.92
CA PRO A 220 -11.27 4.05 -11.36
C PRO A 220 -12.68 4.14 -10.74
N PRO A 221 -13.69 3.46 -11.33
CA PRO A 221 -15.08 3.50 -10.85
C PRO A 221 -15.26 2.66 -9.58
N ASP A 222 -14.52 3.01 -8.52
CA ASP A 222 -14.60 2.42 -7.19
C ASP A 222 -14.87 3.50 -6.12
N PRO A 223 -15.83 3.28 -5.20
CA PRO A 223 -16.22 4.31 -4.22
C PRO A 223 -15.09 4.76 -3.29
N PHE A 224 -14.15 3.87 -2.97
CA PHE A 224 -13.08 4.18 -2.02
C PHE A 224 -12.06 5.14 -2.61
N SER A 225 -11.54 4.85 -3.81
CA SER A 225 -10.60 5.74 -4.49
C SER A 225 -11.26 7.08 -4.78
N GLN A 226 -12.53 7.09 -5.19
CA GLN A 226 -13.31 8.30 -5.39
C GLN A 226 -13.40 9.14 -4.11
N ILE A 227 -13.80 8.55 -2.98
CA ILE A 227 -13.91 9.27 -1.69
C ILE A 227 -12.53 9.74 -1.20
N SER A 228 -11.52 8.87 -1.27
CA SER A 228 -10.15 9.19 -0.82
C SER A 228 -9.52 10.34 -1.61
N THR A 229 -9.91 10.52 -2.89
CA THR A 229 -9.48 11.65 -3.73
C THR A 229 -10.36 12.88 -3.49
N ALA A 230 -11.67 12.71 -3.31
CA ALA A 230 -12.61 13.80 -3.06
C ALA A 230 -12.35 14.52 -1.72
N ILE A 231 -11.95 13.80 -0.67
CA ILE A 231 -11.69 14.39 0.67
C ILE A 231 -10.61 15.49 0.60
N PRO A 232 -9.40 15.25 0.05
CA PRO A 232 -8.40 16.30 -0.16
C PRO A 232 -8.91 17.47 -1.00
N MET A 233 -9.67 17.21 -2.07
CA MET A 233 -10.22 18.26 -2.93
C MET A 233 -11.22 19.16 -2.18
N MET A 234 -12.08 18.57 -1.34
CA MET A 234 -12.97 19.33 -0.45
C MET A 234 -12.17 20.15 0.57
N GLY A 235 -11.12 19.56 1.14
CA GLY A 235 -10.22 20.29 2.06
C GLY A 235 -9.56 21.51 1.41
N LEU A 236 -9.13 21.40 0.15
CA LEU A 236 -8.58 22.53 -0.61
C LEU A 236 -9.62 23.60 -0.90
N TYR A 237 -10.85 23.23 -1.21
CA TYR A 237 -11.94 24.20 -1.38
C TYR A 237 -12.18 25.01 -0.09
N GLU A 238 -12.22 24.33 1.06
CA GLU A 238 -12.33 25.00 2.36
C GLU A 238 -11.14 25.89 2.68
N LEU A 239 -9.92 25.43 2.34
CA LEU A 239 -8.72 26.25 2.46
C LEU A 239 -8.84 27.52 1.59
N GLY A 240 -9.40 27.42 0.39
CA GLY A 240 -9.69 28.55 -0.48
C GLY A 240 -10.62 29.56 0.19
N ILE A 241 -11.74 29.10 0.77
CA ILE A 241 -12.67 29.98 1.51
C ILE A 241 -11.95 30.68 2.67
N LEU A 242 -11.15 29.93 3.43
CA LEU A 242 -10.40 30.44 4.58
C LEU A 242 -9.40 31.54 4.18
N LEU A 243 -8.71 31.36 3.06
CA LEU A 243 -7.74 32.33 2.52
C LEU A 243 -8.41 33.62 2.03
N VAL A 244 -9.64 33.54 1.51
CA VAL A 244 -10.41 34.72 1.09
C VAL A 244 -10.85 35.52 2.32
N ARG A 245 -11.42 34.86 3.33
CA ARG A 245 -11.82 35.49 4.59
C ARG A 245 -11.84 34.45 5.71
N PRO A 246 -11.14 34.69 6.85
CA PRO A 246 -11.22 33.81 8.00
C PRO A 246 -12.57 34.00 8.73
N THR A 247 -13.62 33.38 8.19
CA THR A 247 -14.95 33.34 8.80
C THR A 247 -15.00 32.20 9.84
N ARG A 248 -15.64 32.42 11.01
CA ARG A 248 -15.76 31.38 12.07
C ARG A 248 -16.27 30.04 11.55
N THR A 249 -17.24 30.07 10.62
CA THR A 249 -17.81 28.88 9.98
C THR A 249 -16.77 28.13 9.15
N ALA A 250 -15.96 28.83 8.35
CA ALA A 250 -14.91 28.22 7.53
C ALA A 250 -13.81 27.58 8.40
N ILE A 251 -13.46 28.19 9.53
CA ILE A 251 -12.46 27.66 10.47
C ILE A 251 -12.94 26.34 11.10
N MET A 252 -14.22 26.25 11.51
CA MET A 252 -14.75 25.01 12.10
C MET A 252 -14.79 23.85 11.10
N TYR A 253 -15.21 24.10 9.85
CA TYR A 253 -15.27 23.04 8.82
C TYR A 253 -13.89 22.69 8.26
N ALA A 254 -12.99 23.65 8.05
CA ALA A 254 -11.60 23.39 7.68
C ALA A 254 -10.88 22.59 8.77
N GLY A 255 -11.11 22.91 10.04
CA GLY A 255 -10.64 22.11 11.18
C GLY A 255 -11.21 20.69 11.17
N GLY A 256 -12.52 20.53 10.94
CA GLY A 256 -13.17 19.22 10.85
C GLY A 256 -12.63 18.34 9.72
N ILE A 257 -12.42 18.90 8.51
CA ILE A 257 -11.88 18.15 7.36
C ILE A 257 -10.38 17.88 7.55
N ALA A 258 -9.61 18.81 8.10
CA ALA A 258 -8.20 18.59 8.40
C ALA A 258 -8.01 17.50 9.47
N VAL A 259 -8.85 17.51 10.53
CA VAL A 259 -8.86 16.47 11.56
C VAL A 259 -9.32 15.13 10.99
N ALA A 260 -10.34 15.09 10.12
CA ALA A 260 -10.76 13.87 9.45
C ALA A 260 -9.68 13.31 8.51
N ALA A 261 -9.03 14.16 7.71
CA ALA A 261 -7.92 13.77 6.84
C ALA A 261 -6.71 13.29 7.65
N LEU A 262 -6.41 13.93 8.78
CA LEU A 262 -5.33 13.55 9.69
C LEU A 262 -5.65 12.28 10.48
N LEU A 263 -6.90 12.05 10.87
CA LEU A 263 -7.36 10.81 11.50
C LEU A 263 -7.38 9.64 10.52
N VAL A 264 -7.74 9.87 9.25
CA VAL A 264 -7.63 8.85 8.20
C VAL A 264 -6.16 8.55 7.90
N ALA A 265 -5.31 9.57 7.79
CA ALA A 265 -3.86 9.39 7.60
C ALA A 265 -3.19 8.71 8.81
N LEU A 266 -3.59 9.05 10.04
CA LEU A 266 -3.09 8.45 11.28
C LEU A 266 -3.61 7.02 11.45
N GLY A 267 -4.89 6.78 11.22
CA GLY A 267 -5.48 5.44 11.25
C GLY A 267 -4.85 4.53 10.21
N LEU A 268 -4.54 5.05 9.03
CA LEU A 268 -3.82 4.35 7.98
C LEU A 268 -2.34 4.15 8.33
N TYR A 269 -1.67 5.14 8.90
CA TYR A 269 -0.28 5.00 9.39
C TYR A 269 -0.20 3.91 10.45
N VAL A 270 -1.11 3.91 11.43
CA VAL A 270 -1.21 2.90 12.49
C VAL A 270 -1.54 1.53 11.90
N TYR A 271 -2.47 1.43 10.96
CA TYR A 271 -2.80 0.17 10.29
C TYR A 271 -1.65 -0.38 9.42
N LEU A 272 -0.91 0.50 8.74
CA LEU A 272 0.27 0.15 7.93
C LEU A 272 1.53 -0.15 8.75
N THR A 273 1.61 0.33 10.00
CA THR A 273 2.76 0.09 10.90
C THR A 273 2.52 -0.98 11.93
N MET A 274 1.30 -1.52 12.07
CA MET A 274 1.03 -2.67 12.93
C MET A 274 1.58 -3.96 12.31
N PRO A 275 2.63 -4.57 12.88
CA PRO A 275 3.19 -5.81 12.35
C PRO A 275 2.63 -7.03 13.10
N ALA A 276 2.61 -8.18 12.43
CA ALA A 276 2.61 -9.49 13.07
C ALA A 276 4.07 -9.97 13.12
N VAL A 277 4.74 -9.86 14.27
CA VAL A 277 6.19 -10.04 14.40
C VAL A 277 6.54 -11.43 14.98
N GLY A 278 7.49 -12.13 14.35
CA GLY A 278 8.29 -13.21 14.96
C GLY A 278 9.79 -12.92 14.81
N ARG A 279 10.60 -13.26 15.83
CA ARG A 279 12.06 -13.00 15.90
C ARG A 279 12.84 -14.32 15.99
N ILE A 280 14.01 -14.38 15.36
CA ILE A 280 14.94 -15.53 15.46
C ILE A 280 15.79 -15.36 16.72
N ASP A 281 15.79 -16.36 17.60
CA ASP A 281 16.50 -16.28 18.88
C ASP A 281 17.91 -16.91 18.81
N SER A 282 18.10 -18.00 18.05
CA SER A 282 19.42 -18.64 17.85
C SER A 282 19.44 -19.63 16.67
N SER A 283 20.61 -19.79 16.02
CA SER A 283 20.83 -20.77 14.95
C SER A 283 22.25 -21.33 14.97
N ASN A 284 22.39 -22.66 14.87
CA ASN A 284 23.67 -23.33 14.65
C ASN A 284 23.69 -23.95 13.25
N GLY A 285 24.68 -23.59 12.43
CA GLY A 285 24.83 -24.07 11.04
C GLY A 285 24.25 -23.14 9.98
N THR A 286 24.30 -23.55 8.71
CA THR A 286 23.70 -22.80 7.60
C THR A 286 22.19 -23.01 7.59
N VAL A 287 21.44 -21.95 7.88
CA VAL A 287 19.97 -21.90 7.78
C VAL A 287 19.63 -21.01 6.60
N SER A 288 19.01 -21.58 5.58
CA SER A 288 18.53 -20.82 4.43
C SER A 288 17.12 -20.32 4.73
N LEU A 289 16.99 -19.00 4.88
CA LEU A 289 15.71 -18.32 4.88
C LEU A 289 15.38 -17.98 3.43
N SER A 290 14.48 -18.76 2.83
CA SER A 290 13.88 -18.39 1.55
C SER A 290 12.57 -17.69 1.88
N SER A 291 12.67 -16.39 2.16
CA SER A 291 11.48 -15.55 2.09
C SER A 291 11.17 -15.27 0.62
N PRO A 292 9.90 -15.23 0.20
CA PRO A 292 9.54 -14.74 -1.14
C PRO A 292 10.04 -13.31 -1.43
N LYS A 293 10.55 -12.59 -0.42
CA LYS A 293 11.24 -11.30 -0.52
C LYS A 293 12.63 -11.42 0.10
N ASP A 294 13.65 -11.33 -0.75
CA ASP A 294 15.00 -11.59 -0.31
C ASP A 294 15.68 -10.33 0.28
N GLN A 295 16.41 -10.57 1.38
CA GLN A 295 17.54 -9.79 1.93
C GLN A 295 17.27 -8.44 2.63
N ALA A 296 16.96 -8.49 3.93
CA ALA A 296 17.75 -7.85 5.00
C ALA A 296 17.15 -8.09 6.41
N ALA A 297 17.99 -8.61 7.31
CA ALA A 297 17.93 -8.54 8.78
C ALA A 297 16.70 -9.11 9.54
N HIS A 298 16.90 -10.33 10.08
CA HIS A 298 16.41 -10.85 11.38
C HIS A 298 14.91 -10.96 11.71
N SER A 299 13.97 -10.62 10.83
CA SER A 299 12.53 -10.78 11.08
C SER A 299 11.87 -11.82 10.17
N ILE A 300 11.14 -12.77 10.79
CA ILE A 300 10.43 -13.82 10.05
C ILE A 300 8.99 -13.38 9.78
N HIS A 301 8.55 -13.49 8.52
CA HIS A 301 7.24 -13.05 8.07
C HIS A 301 6.33 -14.24 7.69
N LYS A 302 5.02 -14.00 7.61
CA LYS A 302 4.07 -14.95 7.00
C LYS A 302 4.50 -15.23 5.55
N GLY A 303 4.53 -16.50 5.18
CA GLY A 303 5.02 -16.99 3.88
C GLY A 303 6.52 -17.25 3.83
N THR A 304 7.28 -16.97 4.89
CA THR A 304 8.72 -17.29 4.93
C THR A 304 8.91 -18.80 5.01
N VAL A 305 9.74 -19.34 4.12
CA VAL A 305 10.17 -20.74 4.14
C VAL A 305 11.50 -20.81 4.87
N LEU A 306 11.55 -21.59 5.95
CA LEU A 306 12.78 -21.90 6.68
C LEU A 306 13.23 -23.30 6.28
N GLN A 307 14.49 -23.41 5.84
CA GLN A 307 15.12 -24.69 5.51
C GLN A 307 16.40 -24.88 6.31
N THR A 308 16.54 -26.03 6.95
CA THR A 308 17.75 -26.43 7.69
C THR A 308 18.54 -27.49 6.92
N GLY A 309 19.86 -27.30 6.80
CA GLY A 309 20.76 -28.25 6.15
C GLY A 309 21.16 -29.45 7.03
N LYS A 310 21.99 -30.34 6.47
CA LYS A 310 22.68 -31.42 7.20
C LYS A 310 23.55 -30.78 8.28
N ASN A 311 23.26 -31.05 9.55
CA ASN A 311 23.89 -30.44 10.72
C ASN A 311 23.43 -29.03 11.15
N SER A 312 22.31 -28.52 10.64
CA SER A 312 21.77 -27.21 11.07
C SER A 312 20.55 -27.33 11.99
N ARG A 313 20.52 -26.60 13.09
CA ARG A 313 19.34 -26.49 13.99
C ARG A 313 19.04 -25.02 14.27
N THR A 314 17.76 -24.67 14.38
CA THR A 314 17.36 -23.27 14.62
C THR A 314 16.20 -23.16 15.58
N THR A 315 16.14 -22.03 16.30
CA THR A 315 15.03 -21.70 17.20
C THR A 315 14.55 -20.29 16.93
N PHE A 316 13.23 -20.12 16.87
CA PHE A 316 12.59 -18.82 16.73
C PHE A 316 11.36 -18.69 17.61
N SER A 317 11.05 -17.45 17.99
CA SER A 317 9.90 -17.09 18.81
C SER A 317 8.86 -16.35 17.97
N LEU A 318 7.60 -16.74 18.14
CA LEU A 318 6.45 -16.01 17.62
C LEU A 318 5.89 -15.09 18.71
N SER A 319 5.11 -14.08 18.30
CA SER A 319 4.26 -13.33 19.24
C SER A 319 3.44 -14.29 20.10
N ASP A 320 3.26 -13.97 21.39
CA ASP A 320 2.57 -14.78 22.42
C ASP A 320 3.43 -15.86 23.14
N GLY A 321 4.76 -15.73 23.14
CA GLY A 321 5.63 -16.59 23.96
C GLY A 321 5.76 -18.04 23.46
N ILE A 322 5.43 -18.27 22.19
CA ILE A 322 5.54 -19.57 21.50
C ILE A 322 6.97 -19.71 20.96
N ARG A 323 7.66 -20.79 21.35
CA ARG A 323 9.00 -21.12 20.88
C ARG A 323 8.94 -22.36 19.99
N ILE A 324 9.51 -22.26 18.80
CA ILE A 324 9.58 -23.35 17.83
C ILE A 324 11.05 -23.73 17.63
N TYR A 325 11.36 -24.99 17.85
CA TYR A 325 12.66 -25.60 17.61
C TYR A 325 12.57 -26.43 16.33
N VAL A 326 13.50 -26.22 15.42
CA VAL A 326 13.54 -26.88 14.11
C VAL A 326 14.78 -27.75 14.04
N ASN A 327 14.60 -29.04 13.78
CA ASN A 327 15.69 -30.00 13.67
C ASN A 327 16.35 -29.93 12.28
N GLN A 328 17.35 -30.77 12.05
CA GLN A 328 18.09 -30.85 10.79
C GLN A 328 17.19 -31.34 9.63
N GLU A 329 17.55 -31.00 8.39
CA GLU A 329 16.84 -31.42 7.16
C GLU A 329 15.32 -31.15 7.19
N SER A 330 14.92 -30.04 7.82
CA SER A 330 13.52 -29.66 8.01
C SER A 330 13.15 -28.46 7.14
N SER A 331 11.95 -28.49 6.57
CA SER A 331 11.38 -27.43 5.73
C SER A 331 10.01 -27.05 6.25
N LEU A 332 9.86 -25.80 6.69
CA LEU A 332 8.62 -25.27 7.24
C LEU A 332 8.28 -23.91 6.63
N THR A 333 6.98 -23.61 6.54
CA THR A 333 6.44 -22.36 6.03
C THR A 333 5.53 -21.74 7.08
N ILE A 334 5.77 -20.49 7.44
CA ILE A 334 4.97 -19.81 8.48
C ILE A 334 3.68 -19.27 7.86
N MET A 335 2.52 -19.73 8.34
CA MET A 335 1.21 -19.42 7.77
C MET A 335 0.49 -18.27 8.51
N GLY A 336 0.89 -17.96 9.75
CA GLY A 336 0.31 -16.87 10.56
C GLY A 336 0.90 -16.79 11.97
N LYS A 337 0.27 -16.00 12.85
CA LYS A 337 0.72 -15.81 14.25
C LYS A 337 0.65 -17.07 15.12
N ARG A 338 -0.22 -18.03 14.77
CA ARG A 338 -0.41 -19.30 15.49
C ARG A 338 -0.57 -20.51 14.56
N ALA A 339 -0.04 -20.40 13.34
CA ALA A 339 -0.17 -21.43 12.32
C ALA A 339 1.12 -21.62 11.51
N VAL A 340 1.58 -22.85 11.40
CA VAL A 340 2.78 -23.23 10.62
C VAL A 340 2.46 -24.44 9.75
N ARG A 341 3.02 -24.46 8.53
CA ARG A 341 2.99 -25.63 7.66
C ARG A 341 4.35 -26.33 7.70
N LEU A 342 4.36 -27.63 7.99
CA LEU A 342 5.56 -28.46 7.96
C LEU A 342 5.51 -29.37 6.73
N GLU A 343 6.43 -29.17 5.79
CA GLU A 343 6.51 -29.96 4.55
C GLU A 343 7.32 -31.25 4.77
N LYS A 344 8.42 -31.16 5.52
CA LYS A 344 9.33 -32.29 5.82
C LYS A 344 10.15 -31.99 7.06
N GLY A 345 10.50 -33.02 7.84
CA GLY A 345 11.43 -32.93 8.95
C GLY A 345 10.77 -33.01 10.33
N GLU A 346 11.39 -32.42 11.35
CA GLU A 346 10.98 -32.55 12.74
C GLU A 346 11.01 -31.18 13.43
N ILE A 347 9.91 -30.83 14.09
CA ILE A 347 9.76 -29.59 14.85
C ILE A 347 9.23 -29.88 16.24
N LEU A 348 9.78 -29.16 17.23
CA LEU A 348 9.29 -29.17 18.60
C LEU A 348 8.71 -27.79 18.90
N ILE A 349 7.48 -27.74 19.38
CA ILE A 349 6.77 -26.50 19.70
C ILE A 349 6.55 -26.44 21.21
N SER A 350 6.86 -25.30 21.82
CA SER A 350 6.68 -25.03 23.24
C SER A 350 5.87 -23.74 23.43
N ILE A 351 4.72 -23.83 24.11
CA ILE A 351 3.83 -22.72 24.44
C ILE A 351 3.89 -22.46 25.93
N LYS A 352 4.26 -21.22 26.31
CA LYS A 352 4.46 -20.83 27.72
C LYS A 352 3.21 -20.23 28.38
N GLU A 353 2.37 -19.51 27.65
CA GLU A 353 1.13 -18.90 28.18
C GLU A 353 -0.08 -19.31 27.33
N SER A 354 -1.13 -19.77 28.00
CA SER A 354 -2.24 -20.55 27.44
C SER A 354 -3.51 -19.71 27.28
N GLY A 355 -4.20 -19.90 26.16
CA GLY A 355 -5.52 -19.35 25.89
C GLY A 355 -6.06 -19.81 24.53
N ASP A 356 -5.22 -19.76 23.49
CA ASP A 356 -5.63 -20.02 22.11
C ASP A 356 -4.96 -21.28 21.52
N THR A 357 -5.60 -21.87 20.51
CA THR A 357 -5.07 -23.04 19.79
C THR A 357 -3.88 -22.66 18.91
N PHE A 358 -2.99 -23.63 18.67
CA PHE A 358 -1.91 -23.49 17.68
C PHE A 358 -2.03 -24.59 16.64
N GLU A 359 -1.97 -24.23 15.36
CA GLU A 359 -2.22 -25.14 14.26
C GLU A 359 -0.94 -25.48 13.50
N VAL A 360 -0.70 -26.78 13.31
CA VAL A 360 0.37 -27.31 12.48
C VAL A 360 -0.26 -28.05 11.30
N VAL A 361 -0.11 -27.51 10.11
CA VAL A 361 -0.59 -28.14 8.88
C VAL A 361 0.52 -29.02 8.31
N THR A 362 0.23 -30.29 8.08
CA THR A 362 1.16 -31.23 7.43
C THR A 362 0.51 -31.84 6.19
N PRO A 363 1.28 -32.39 5.24
CA PRO A 363 0.73 -33.08 4.07
C PRO A 363 -0.24 -34.22 4.41
N SER A 364 -0.07 -34.84 5.58
CA SER A 364 -0.85 -36.02 6.02
C SER A 364 -1.96 -35.68 7.02
N GLY A 365 -2.17 -34.40 7.37
CA GLY A 365 -3.21 -33.98 8.32
C GLY A 365 -2.91 -32.67 9.05
N GLN A 366 -3.90 -32.15 9.77
CA GLN A 366 -3.81 -30.95 10.59
C GLN A 366 -3.69 -31.33 12.07
N VAL A 367 -2.68 -30.81 12.76
CA VAL A 367 -2.48 -31.02 14.19
C VAL A 367 -2.78 -29.72 14.92
N THR A 368 -3.80 -29.73 15.76
CA THR A 368 -4.17 -28.61 16.61
C THR A 368 -3.69 -28.87 18.02
N LEU A 369 -2.83 -27.99 18.53
CA LEU A 369 -2.39 -27.99 19.91
C LEU A 369 -3.32 -27.10 20.73
N GLU A 370 -3.84 -27.65 21.82
CA GLU A 370 -4.59 -26.91 22.83
C GLU A 370 -3.71 -26.78 24.07
N GLY A 371 -3.45 -25.54 24.48
CA GLY A 371 -2.75 -25.27 25.74
C GLY A 371 -3.66 -25.64 26.91
N ASP A 372 -3.20 -26.53 27.79
CA ASP A 372 -3.97 -26.85 29.00
C ASP A 372 -3.93 -25.64 29.96
N ALA A 373 -5.07 -25.27 30.54
CA ALA A 373 -5.25 -24.02 31.28
C ALA A 373 -4.59 -24.01 32.68
N GLY A 374 -3.97 -25.11 33.09
CA GLY A 374 -3.31 -25.25 34.39
C GLY A 374 -1.80 -25.09 34.31
N ASP A 375 -1.30 -23.85 34.31
CA ASP A 375 0.07 -23.39 34.67
C ASP A 375 1.31 -24.18 34.16
N LYS A 376 1.14 -25.15 33.26
CA LYS A 376 2.17 -26.14 32.88
C LYS A 376 2.64 -26.02 31.42
N GLY A 377 2.09 -25.10 30.65
CA GLY A 377 2.42 -24.93 29.22
C GLY A 377 2.13 -26.18 28.39
N ALA A 378 2.36 -26.10 27.08
CA ALA A 378 2.21 -27.23 26.17
C ALA A 378 3.49 -27.44 25.35
N GLU A 379 3.92 -28.70 25.22
CA GLU A 379 5.09 -29.12 24.45
C GLU A 379 4.71 -30.27 23.51
N LEU A 380 4.91 -30.07 22.21
CA LEU A 380 4.52 -31.00 21.16
C LEU A 380 5.68 -31.23 20.19
N ASP A 381 6.00 -32.48 19.95
CA ASP A 381 6.94 -32.91 18.93
C ASP A 381 6.18 -33.44 17.71
N VAL A 382 6.47 -32.87 16.54
CA VAL A 382 5.83 -33.21 15.26
C VAL A 382 6.90 -33.54 14.24
N LYS A 383 6.82 -34.76 13.70
CA LYS A 383 7.79 -35.30 12.76
C LYS A 383 7.09 -35.82 11.51
N VAL A 384 7.56 -35.37 10.35
CA VAL A 384 7.09 -35.79 9.02
C VAL A 384 8.28 -36.38 8.26
N LEU A 385 8.26 -37.70 8.08
CA LEU A 385 9.35 -38.43 7.43
C LEU A 385 8.78 -39.46 6.45
N ASN A 386 9.15 -39.36 5.17
CA ASN A 386 8.70 -40.26 4.11
C ASN A 386 7.17 -40.44 4.03
N GLY A 387 6.40 -39.36 4.25
CA GLY A 387 4.93 -39.37 4.22
C GLY A 387 4.26 -39.86 5.52
N ALA A 388 5.04 -40.39 6.48
CA ALA A 388 4.54 -40.75 7.79
C ALA A 388 4.55 -39.54 8.74
N LEU A 389 3.42 -39.27 9.38
CA LEU A 389 3.25 -38.23 10.39
C LEU A 389 3.33 -38.86 11.79
N THR A 390 4.34 -38.48 12.54
CA THR A 390 4.50 -38.85 13.96
C THR A 390 4.25 -37.62 14.83
N VAL A 391 3.36 -37.73 15.81
CA VAL A 391 3.04 -36.66 16.75
C VAL A 391 3.19 -37.20 18.16
N ALA A 392 4.04 -36.59 18.97
CA ALA A 392 4.25 -36.94 20.37
C ALA A 392 3.92 -35.74 21.28
N ALA A 393 2.90 -35.88 22.11
CA ALA A 393 2.51 -34.85 23.07
C ALA A 393 3.35 -35.01 24.35
N ILE A 394 4.35 -34.16 24.56
CA ILE A 394 5.25 -34.21 25.72
C ILE A 394 4.58 -33.58 26.95
N LYS A 395 3.87 -32.47 26.76
CA LYS A 395 3.01 -31.81 27.77
C LYS A 395 1.78 -31.19 27.09
N GLY A 396 0.60 -31.36 27.67
CA GLY A 396 -0.66 -30.90 27.10
C GLY A 396 -1.33 -31.94 26.18
N ASN A 397 -2.45 -31.57 25.57
CA ASN A 397 -3.22 -32.41 24.66
C ASN A 397 -3.09 -31.89 23.23
N ALA A 398 -2.92 -32.79 22.27
CA ALA A 398 -2.93 -32.47 20.85
C ALA A 398 -4.07 -33.21 20.16
N THR A 399 -4.84 -32.50 19.35
CA THR A 399 -5.89 -33.08 18.51
C THR A 399 -5.39 -33.13 17.08
N ILE A 400 -5.36 -34.33 16.50
CA ILE A 400 -4.99 -34.55 15.11
C ILE A 400 -6.28 -34.74 14.32
N VAL A 401 -6.46 -33.94 13.28
CA VAL A 401 -7.56 -34.02 12.33
C VAL A 401 -6.97 -34.45 10.99
N THR A 402 -7.32 -35.66 10.57
CA THR A 402 -7.02 -36.20 9.23
C THR A 402 -8.29 -36.25 8.40
N GLU A 403 -8.18 -36.50 7.08
CA GLU A 403 -9.36 -36.62 6.19
C GLU A 403 -10.31 -37.75 6.62
N GLU A 404 -9.81 -38.78 7.31
CA GLU A 404 -10.58 -39.97 7.67
C GLU A 404 -10.97 -40.04 9.16
N GLU A 405 -10.23 -39.38 10.08
CA GLU A 405 -10.47 -39.51 11.52
C GLU A 405 -9.94 -38.34 12.36
N ARG A 406 -10.61 -38.05 13.49
CA ARG A 406 -10.16 -37.12 14.54
C ARG A 406 -9.67 -37.90 15.75
N ARG A 407 -8.37 -37.77 16.08
CA ARG A 407 -7.75 -38.48 17.21
C ARG A 407 -7.06 -37.52 18.17
N THR A 408 -7.28 -37.70 19.47
CA THR A 408 -6.64 -36.89 20.51
C THR A 408 -5.47 -37.65 21.15
N VAL A 409 -4.28 -37.07 21.07
CA VAL A 409 -3.06 -37.55 21.72
C VAL A 409 -2.95 -36.87 23.08
N LYS A 410 -3.03 -37.66 24.15
CA LYS A 410 -2.83 -37.21 25.52
C LYS A 410 -1.35 -37.13 25.86
N THR A 411 -1.00 -36.33 26.86
CA THR A 411 0.37 -36.19 27.39
C THR A 411 1.06 -37.53 27.61
N GLY A 412 2.31 -37.64 27.14
CA GLY A 412 3.15 -38.83 27.23
C GLY A 412 2.87 -39.91 26.18
N ARG A 413 2.03 -39.65 25.18
CA ARG A 413 1.70 -40.60 24.10
C ARG A 413 2.20 -40.10 22.75
N GLN A 414 2.49 -41.07 21.86
CA GLN A 414 2.90 -40.84 20.48
C GLN A 414 1.90 -41.52 19.54
N LEU A 415 1.57 -40.85 18.45
CA LEU A 415 0.77 -41.40 17.35
C LEU A 415 1.59 -41.33 16.06
N THR A 416 1.66 -42.44 15.32
CA THR A 416 2.30 -42.48 14.00
C THR A 416 1.26 -42.87 12.96
N LEU A 417 1.11 -42.06 11.92
CA LEU A 417 0.21 -42.27 10.79
C LEU A 417 1.08 -42.51 9.56
N SER A 418 0.97 -43.69 8.93
CA SER A 418 1.72 -44.06 7.72
C SER A 418 0.77 -44.23 6.54
N PRO A 419 1.11 -43.79 5.32
CA PRO A 419 0.27 -44.01 4.14
C PRO A 419 0.16 -45.52 3.85
N GLY A 420 -1.04 -46.08 3.96
CA GLY A 420 -1.35 -47.45 3.54
C GLY A 420 -0.92 -48.60 4.49
N GLY A 421 -0.56 -48.33 5.74
CA GLY A 421 -0.28 -49.37 6.74
C GLY A 421 -1.43 -49.58 7.71
N GLN A 422 -1.89 -50.83 7.89
CA GLN A 422 -2.84 -51.15 8.96
C GLN A 422 -2.24 -50.79 10.33
N PRO A 423 -3.03 -50.23 11.27
CA PRO A 423 -2.55 -49.87 12.60
C PRO A 423 -2.07 -51.13 13.31
N VAL A 424 -0.80 -51.15 13.73
CA VAL A 424 -0.27 -52.23 14.56
C VAL A 424 -0.97 -52.15 15.91
N ASP A 425 -1.73 -53.20 16.24
CA ASP A 425 -2.32 -53.37 17.56
C ASP A 425 -1.20 -53.71 18.57
N MET A 426 -0.95 -52.81 19.51
CA MET A 426 0.12 -52.94 20.51
C MET A 426 -0.16 -54.05 21.55
N GLY A 427 -1.30 -54.74 21.45
CA GLY A 427 -1.60 -55.96 22.22
C GLY A 427 -0.52 -57.03 22.08
N GLU A 428 -0.07 -57.32 20.85
CA GLU A 428 0.99 -58.34 20.58
C GLU A 428 2.37 -57.93 21.12
N VAL A 429 2.67 -56.62 21.13
CA VAL A 429 3.98 -56.12 21.58
C VAL A 429 4.13 -56.14 23.11
N THR A 430 3.01 -56.20 23.85
CA THR A 430 3.04 -56.26 25.32
C THR A 430 3.10 -57.68 25.90
N GLU A 431 2.80 -58.72 25.11
CA GLU A 431 2.85 -60.12 25.57
C GLU A 431 4.27 -60.57 25.92
N TRP A 432 5.27 -60.17 25.13
CA TRP A 432 6.66 -60.53 25.39
C TRP A 432 7.22 -59.85 26.67
N MET A 433 6.69 -58.67 27.03
CA MET A 433 7.09 -57.93 28.23
C MET A 433 6.54 -58.59 29.50
N LYS A 434 5.28 -59.07 29.46
CA LYS A 434 4.69 -59.84 30.57
C LYS A 434 5.42 -61.16 30.83
N GLY A 435 5.96 -61.80 29.79
CA GLY A 435 6.79 -63.00 29.91
C GLY A 435 8.13 -62.77 30.63
N LEU A 436 8.69 -61.55 30.53
CA LEU A 436 9.94 -61.16 31.19
C LEU A 436 9.72 -60.76 32.67
N GLU A 437 8.59 -60.14 33.01
CA GLU A 437 8.26 -59.80 34.41
C GLU A 437 7.98 -61.04 35.28
N LEU A 438 7.41 -62.11 34.71
CA LEU A 438 7.18 -63.36 35.44
C LEU A 438 8.48 -64.12 35.76
N LYS A 439 9.50 -64.03 34.90
CA LYS A 439 10.83 -64.62 35.15
C LYS A 439 11.67 -63.84 36.17
N ALA A 440 11.36 -62.56 36.39
CA ALA A 440 12.04 -61.72 37.38
C ALA A 440 11.48 -61.89 38.81
N LYS A 441 10.28 -62.49 38.97
CA LYS A 441 9.65 -62.73 40.28
C LYS A 441 9.81 -64.16 40.84
N SER A 442 10.47 -65.08 40.13
CA SER A 442 10.69 -66.46 40.59
C SER A 442 12.14 -66.79 40.96
N LYS A 443 12.93 -65.79 41.40
CA LYS A 443 14.29 -66.02 41.92
C LYS A 443 14.49 -65.33 43.26
#